data_AF-A0A2S7WT01-F1
#
_entry.id   AF-A0A2S7WT01-F1
#
_cell.length_a   1.000
_cell.length_b   1.000
_cell.length_c   1.000
_cell.angle_alpha   90.00
_cell.angle_beta   90.00
_cell.angle_gamma   90.00
#
_symmetry.space_group_name_H-M   'P 1'
#
loop_
_entity.id
_entity.type
_entity.pdbx_description
1 polymer ?
#
loop_
_entity_poly.entity_id
_entity_poly.type
_entity_poly.pdbx_seq_one_letter_code
_entity_poly.pdbx_strand_id
1 'polypeptide(L)'
;MNLKNIHNVYFIGIGGIGMSAIARYFAANGKIVAGYDKTPSKITEDLQGLDIEIHFEDALKKIPISFLNKEKTLVVYTPAIPKNHTQFNYFLDNNFIILKRAEILGKITETTFCLAVAGTHGKTTTSSILGHIMAKEKATSFLGGIAENYNSNLILGEDKIAVVEADEFDRSFLQLSPNIACVTSMDADHLDIYGKAEALEESFFAFANKVSNTLIVAKGLPLKGLTYAINDEADYKAFNLKIDKGIYIFDVQTPSSEIKNIEFHLPGKHNVMNALAAFAMADVYGISLQVIKNRLSTFKGVKRRFSYKIKTDDFVLIDDYAHHPTEINAVENSVREMYPNEKVLVVFQPHLFSRTQDFVEDFARALSKFDEVLLLDIYPARELPIKGVTSEWLLDKISHPEKKMTQKNNIIKDIKNSSSKIVVMLGAGDIGVLINKVTKELLKTTAYEV
;
A
#
# COMPACT_ATOMS: atom_id res chain seq x y z
N MET A 1 24.72 -0.29 16.75
CA MET A 1 25.27 0.49 15.62
C MET A 1 24.74 1.91 15.74
N ASN A 2 25.60 2.93 15.74
CA ASN A 2 25.14 4.32 15.83
C ASN A 2 24.93 4.90 14.43
N LEU A 3 23.66 5.10 14.02
CA LEU A 3 23.30 5.67 12.72
C LEU A 3 23.88 7.07 12.48
N LYS A 4 24.22 7.81 13.54
CA LYS A 4 24.82 9.14 13.43
C LYS A 4 26.21 9.10 12.78
N ASN A 5 26.97 8.02 12.96
CA ASN A 5 28.34 7.89 12.45
C ASN A 5 28.39 7.45 10.98
N ILE A 6 27.27 7.04 10.40
CA ILE A 6 27.16 6.68 8.98
C ILE A 6 27.06 7.97 8.17
N HIS A 7 27.85 8.07 7.10
CA HIS A 7 27.85 9.23 6.21
C HIS A 7 27.11 8.91 4.91
N ASN A 8 27.33 7.70 4.39
CA ASN A 8 26.84 7.25 3.10
C ASN A 8 25.87 6.07 3.29
N VAL A 9 24.76 6.09 2.57
CA VAL A 9 23.81 4.96 2.55
C VAL A 9 23.56 4.53 1.12
N TYR A 10 24.03 3.34 0.76
CA TYR A 10 23.87 2.77 -0.56
C TYR A 10 22.71 1.77 -0.59
N PHE A 11 21.77 1.94 -1.51
CA PHE A 11 20.60 1.08 -1.63
C PHE A 11 20.69 0.14 -2.83
N ILE A 12 20.37 -1.15 -2.64
CA ILE A 12 20.21 -2.13 -3.73
C ILE A 12 18.72 -2.50 -3.81
N GLY A 13 18.05 -2.06 -4.87
CA GLY A 13 16.60 -2.07 -5.02
C GLY A 13 15.92 -0.82 -4.44
N ILE A 14 16.51 0.36 -4.67
CA ILE A 14 16.10 1.64 -4.07
C ILE A 14 14.67 2.08 -4.47
N GLY A 15 14.18 1.64 -5.62
CA GLY A 15 12.86 1.97 -6.17
C GLY A 15 11.69 1.24 -5.51
N GLY A 16 11.96 0.25 -4.65
CA GLY A 16 10.91 -0.41 -3.86
C GLY A 16 10.21 0.56 -2.91
N ILE A 17 8.90 0.37 -2.67
CA ILE A 17 8.11 1.31 -1.86
C ILE A 17 8.64 1.46 -0.43
N GLY A 18 8.99 0.36 0.24
CA GLY A 18 9.58 0.44 1.58
C GLY A 18 11.05 0.91 1.57
N MET A 19 11.78 0.69 0.46
CA MET A 19 13.18 1.10 0.33
C MET A 19 13.31 2.61 0.13
N SER A 20 12.51 3.15 -0.78
CA SER A 20 12.50 4.58 -1.11
C SER A 20 12.10 5.48 0.07
N ALA A 21 11.20 5.05 0.95
CA ALA A 21 10.87 5.80 2.17
C ALA A 21 12.11 5.97 3.09
N ILE A 22 12.90 4.91 3.24
CA ILE A 22 14.12 4.92 4.05
C ILE A 22 15.23 5.74 3.36
N ALA A 23 15.34 5.64 2.03
CA ALA A 23 16.25 6.49 1.25
C ALA A 23 15.93 7.98 1.42
N ARG A 24 14.65 8.37 1.31
CA ARG A 24 14.19 9.74 1.58
C ARG A 24 14.51 10.19 3.00
N TYR A 25 14.34 9.30 3.99
CA TYR A 25 14.63 9.61 5.39
C TYR A 25 16.12 9.93 5.59
N PHE A 26 17.02 9.10 5.05
CA PHE A 26 18.46 9.37 5.16
C PHE A 26 18.89 10.62 4.41
N ALA A 27 18.37 10.86 3.21
CA ALA A 27 18.65 12.07 2.44
C ALA A 27 18.18 13.32 3.21
N ALA A 28 16.98 13.31 3.78
CA ALA A 28 16.44 14.41 4.58
C ALA A 28 17.24 14.66 5.87
N ASN A 29 17.89 13.63 6.41
CA ASN A 29 18.79 13.71 7.55
C ASN A 29 20.25 14.01 7.16
N GLY A 30 20.47 14.54 5.95
CA GLY A 30 21.77 15.02 5.48
C GLY A 30 22.80 13.93 5.18
N LYS A 31 22.36 12.67 5.02
CA LYS A 31 23.26 11.59 4.57
C LYS A 31 23.39 11.61 3.05
N ILE A 32 24.53 11.18 2.54
CA ILE A 32 24.73 10.99 1.11
C ILE A 32 24.09 9.67 0.72
N VAL A 33 23.10 9.71 -0.16
CA VAL A 33 22.33 8.53 -0.59
C VAL A 33 22.56 8.29 -2.07
N ALA A 34 22.79 7.03 -2.42
CA ALA A 34 22.81 6.56 -3.80
C ALA A 34 22.25 5.14 -3.88
N GLY A 35 21.97 4.64 -5.08
CA GLY A 35 21.58 3.26 -5.19
C GLY A 35 21.40 2.73 -6.60
N TYR A 36 21.07 1.45 -6.62
CA TYR A 36 20.72 0.69 -7.80
C TYR A 36 19.24 0.32 -7.76
N ASP A 37 18.58 0.33 -8.92
CA ASP A 37 17.36 -0.43 -9.14
C ASP A 37 17.41 -1.15 -10.50
N LYS A 38 16.60 -2.19 -10.69
CA LYS A 38 16.56 -2.91 -11.97
C LYS A 38 15.86 -2.12 -13.06
N THR A 39 14.84 -1.33 -12.71
CA THR A 39 13.97 -0.68 -13.70
C THR A 39 13.64 0.75 -13.28
N PRO A 40 13.72 1.73 -14.19
CA PRO A 40 13.22 3.07 -13.94
C PRO A 40 11.74 3.04 -13.55
N SER A 41 11.38 3.87 -12.58
CA SER A 41 10.02 4.05 -12.12
C SER A 41 9.79 5.49 -11.67
N LYS A 42 8.53 5.86 -11.46
CA LYS A 42 8.21 7.17 -10.90
C LYS A 42 8.88 7.39 -9.53
N ILE A 43 9.04 6.34 -8.73
CA ILE A 43 9.74 6.42 -7.44
C ILE A 43 11.21 6.77 -7.63
N THR A 44 11.91 6.11 -8.55
CA THR A 44 13.33 6.42 -8.80
C THR A 44 13.52 7.80 -9.41
N GLU A 45 12.62 8.24 -10.30
CA GLU A 45 12.61 9.62 -10.81
C GLU A 45 12.42 10.64 -9.67
N ASP A 46 11.47 10.39 -8.77
CA ASP A 46 11.18 11.27 -7.62
C ASP A 46 12.30 11.25 -6.56
N LEU A 47 13.17 10.23 -6.55
CA LEU A 47 14.37 10.21 -5.72
C LEU A 47 15.53 10.95 -6.40
N GLN A 48 15.71 10.78 -7.71
CA GLN A 48 16.69 11.54 -8.49
C GLN A 48 16.42 13.06 -8.41
N GLY A 49 15.14 13.46 -8.36
CA GLY A 49 14.75 14.85 -8.10
C GLY A 49 15.10 15.39 -6.70
N LEU A 50 15.57 14.52 -5.78
CA LEU A 50 16.15 14.87 -4.48
C LEU A 50 17.69 14.78 -4.49
N ASP A 51 18.30 14.84 -5.67
CA ASP A 51 19.75 14.72 -5.89
C ASP A 51 20.34 13.37 -5.44
N ILE A 52 19.52 12.31 -5.38
CA ILE A 52 19.98 10.95 -5.10
C ILE A 52 20.48 10.31 -6.40
N GLU A 53 21.75 9.90 -6.41
CA GLU A 53 22.35 9.22 -7.57
C GLU A 53 21.79 7.80 -7.70
N ILE A 54 21.13 7.51 -8.83
CA ILE A 54 20.53 6.20 -9.11
C ILE A 54 20.98 5.71 -10.48
N HIS A 55 21.36 4.43 -10.56
CA HIS A 55 21.64 3.75 -11.83
C HIS A 55 20.88 2.42 -11.96
N PHE A 56 20.79 1.93 -13.20
CA PHE A 56 19.95 0.77 -13.55
C PHE A 56 20.72 -0.44 -14.08
N GLU A 57 22.06 -0.41 -13.98
CA GLU A 57 22.94 -1.49 -14.41
C GLU A 57 23.61 -2.15 -13.20
N ASP A 58 23.55 -3.48 -13.09
CA ASP A 58 24.27 -4.24 -12.07
C ASP A 58 25.76 -4.38 -12.45
N ALA A 59 26.54 -3.34 -12.16
CA ALA A 59 27.97 -3.28 -12.49
C ALA A 59 28.76 -2.48 -11.45
N LEU A 60 29.91 -3.00 -11.00
CA LEU A 60 30.72 -2.37 -9.95
C LEU A 60 31.18 -0.95 -10.29
N LYS A 61 31.48 -0.69 -11.57
CA LYS A 61 31.88 0.64 -12.06
C LYS A 61 30.82 1.73 -11.87
N LYS A 62 29.58 1.35 -11.56
CA LYS A 62 28.47 2.28 -11.32
C LYS A 62 28.30 2.63 -9.84
N ILE A 63 28.96 1.90 -8.92
CA ILE A 63 28.99 2.29 -7.51
C ILE A 63 29.86 3.56 -7.40
N PRO A 64 29.34 4.69 -6.89
CA PRO A 64 30.13 5.90 -6.81
C PRO A 64 31.29 5.72 -5.81
N ILE A 65 32.44 6.33 -6.10
CA ILE A 65 33.70 6.12 -5.35
C ILE A 65 33.53 6.40 -3.86
N SER A 66 32.73 7.41 -3.50
CA SER A 66 32.44 7.76 -2.10
C SER A 66 31.81 6.60 -1.31
N PHE A 67 31.09 5.70 -1.97
CA PHE A 67 30.42 4.56 -1.33
C PHE A 67 31.35 3.35 -1.15
N LEU A 68 32.55 3.34 -1.72
CA LEU A 68 33.52 2.24 -1.58
C LEU A 68 34.31 2.27 -0.25
N ASN A 69 34.06 3.25 0.62
CA ASN A 69 34.63 3.28 1.97
C ASN A 69 33.74 2.52 2.97
N LYS A 70 34.13 1.29 3.31
CA LYS A 70 33.37 0.41 4.23
C LYS A 70 33.11 0.97 5.63
N GLU A 71 33.95 1.88 6.12
CA GLU A 71 33.77 2.47 7.46
C GLU A 71 32.73 3.60 7.46
N LYS A 72 32.44 4.18 6.29
CA LYS A 72 31.52 5.31 6.12
C LYS A 72 30.20 4.94 5.44
N THR A 73 30.14 3.78 4.80
CA THR A 73 29.00 3.31 4.00
C THR A 73 28.21 2.22 4.70
N LEU A 74 26.92 2.45 4.88
CA LEU A 74 25.93 1.42 5.13
C LEU A 74 25.30 0.98 3.80
N VAL A 75 25.15 -0.32 3.59
CA VAL A 75 24.41 -0.88 2.46
C VAL A 75 23.06 -1.38 2.94
N VAL A 76 21.99 -0.97 2.26
CA VAL A 76 20.62 -1.41 2.52
C VAL A 76 20.09 -2.15 1.30
N TYR A 77 19.48 -3.32 1.49
CA TYR A 77 18.98 -4.12 0.37
C TYR A 77 17.56 -4.67 0.61
N THR A 78 16.89 -4.97 -0.51
CA THR A 78 15.60 -5.69 -0.52
C THR A 78 15.81 -7.20 -0.67
N PRO A 79 14.98 -8.06 -0.03
CA PRO A 79 15.04 -9.51 -0.25
C PRO A 79 14.85 -9.96 -1.71
N ALA A 80 14.30 -9.09 -2.58
CA ALA A 80 14.10 -9.37 -4.00
C ALA A 80 15.40 -9.41 -4.84
N ILE A 81 16.56 -9.11 -4.24
CA ILE A 81 17.84 -9.13 -4.95
C ILE A 81 18.30 -10.58 -5.23
N PRO A 82 18.64 -10.92 -6.49
CA PRO A 82 19.14 -12.26 -6.84
C PRO A 82 20.45 -12.62 -6.13
N LYS A 83 20.65 -13.92 -5.87
CA LYS A 83 21.88 -14.43 -5.23
C LYS A 83 23.16 -14.13 -6.00
N ASN A 84 23.09 -14.02 -7.33
CA ASN A 84 24.22 -13.74 -8.21
C ASN A 84 24.40 -12.24 -8.52
N HIS A 85 23.74 -11.34 -7.79
CA HIS A 85 23.82 -9.91 -8.02
C HIS A 85 25.24 -9.37 -7.71
N THR A 86 25.85 -8.73 -8.70
CA THR A 86 27.26 -8.36 -8.74
C THR A 86 27.63 -7.38 -7.63
N GLN A 87 26.88 -6.28 -7.49
CA GLN A 87 27.19 -5.26 -6.46
C GLN A 87 26.93 -5.77 -5.04
N PHE A 88 25.85 -6.52 -4.81
CA PHE A 88 25.55 -7.11 -3.51
C PHE A 88 26.69 -8.03 -3.05
N ASN A 89 27.14 -8.93 -3.92
CA ASN A 89 28.24 -9.83 -3.62
C ASN A 89 29.56 -9.07 -3.39
N TYR A 90 29.83 -8.00 -4.14
CA TYR A 90 31.00 -7.15 -3.87
C TYR A 90 30.98 -6.56 -2.45
N PHE A 91 29.87 -5.97 -2.02
CA PHE A 91 29.78 -5.40 -0.67
C PHE A 91 29.93 -6.50 0.40
N LEU A 92 29.37 -7.69 0.15
CA LEU A 92 29.44 -8.84 1.05
C LEU A 92 30.89 -9.33 1.18
N ASP A 93 31.55 -9.59 0.06
CA ASP A 93 32.92 -10.12 -0.01
C ASP A 93 33.95 -9.12 0.57
N ASN A 94 33.63 -7.82 0.55
CA ASN A 94 34.48 -6.76 1.10
C ASN A 94 34.12 -6.33 2.54
N ASN A 95 33.26 -7.10 3.23
CA ASN A 95 32.89 -6.91 4.64
C ASN A 95 32.29 -5.53 4.93
N PHE A 96 31.42 -5.03 4.05
CA PHE A 96 30.61 -3.84 4.36
C PHE A 96 29.55 -4.18 5.41
N ILE A 97 29.05 -3.16 6.11
CA ILE A 97 27.83 -3.30 6.90
C ILE A 97 26.65 -3.35 5.93
N ILE A 98 25.99 -4.49 5.85
CA ILE A 98 24.83 -4.73 4.99
C ILE A 98 23.64 -5.06 5.88
N LEU A 99 22.53 -4.34 5.72
CA LEU A 99 21.28 -4.56 6.45
C LEU A 99 20.11 -4.74 5.50
N LYS A 100 19.20 -5.67 5.83
CA LYS A 100 17.89 -5.74 5.18
C LYS A 100 17.10 -4.46 5.48
N ARG A 101 16.19 -4.12 4.56
CA ARG A 101 15.18 -3.04 4.75
C ARG A 101 14.54 -3.04 6.15
N ALA A 102 14.10 -4.21 6.62
CA ALA A 102 13.38 -4.32 7.89
C ALA A 102 14.28 -4.07 9.10
N GLU A 103 15.54 -4.53 9.05
CA GLU A 103 16.51 -4.32 10.12
C GLU A 103 16.87 -2.84 10.27
N ILE A 104 17.06 -2.13 9.15
CA ILE A 104 17.37 -0.70 9.20
C ILE A 104 16.16 0.13 9.68
N LEU A 105 14.93 -0.24 9.28
CA LEU A 105 13.72 0.40 9.81
C LEU A 105 13.56 0.15 11.32
N GLY A 106 13.86 -1.07 11.78
CA GLY A 106 13.94 -1.40 13.20
C GLY A 106 14.92 -0.49 13.94
N LYS A 107 16.14 -0.31 13.43
CA LYS A 107 17.15 0.58 14.01
C LYS A 107 16.75 2.05 14.03
N ILE A 108 16.06 2.53 12.98
CA ILE A 108 15.57 3.91 12.93
C ILE A 108 14.51 4.14 14.02
N THR A 109 13.60 3.19 14.18
CA THR A 109 12.46 3.33 15.10
C THR A 109 12.76 2.93 16.55
N GLU A 110 13.86 2.23 16.81
CA GLU A 110 14.27 1.71 18.13
C GLU A 110 14.31 2.78 19.24
N THR A 111 14.60 4.03 18.89
CA THR A 111 14.70 5.14 19.86
C THR A 111 13.50 6.09 19.84
N THR A 112 12.47 5.76 19.06
CA THR A 112 11.25 6.57 18.91
C THR A 112 10.08 5.93 19.66
N PHE A 113 9.05 6.73 19.94
CA PHE A 113 7.74 6.18 20.27
C PHE A 113 7.12 5.59 18.99
N CYS A 114 7.11 4.26 18.88
CA CYS A 114 6.77 3.56 17.64
C CYS A 114 5.30 3.11 17.64
N LEU A 115 4.55 3.59 16.66
CA LEU A 115 3.20 3.13 16.32
C LEU A 115 3.27 2.23 15.07
N ALA A 116 2.95 0.95 15.20
CA ALA A 116 3.08 -0.02 14.13
C ALA A 116 1.72 -0.61 13.68
N VAL A 117 1.49 -0.67 12.38
CA VAL A 117 0.27 -1.25 11.80
C VAL A 117 0.62 -2.52 11.03
N ALA A 118 0.15 -3.66 11.52
CA ALA A 118 0.32 -4.99 10.92
C ALA A 118 -1.03 -5.58 10.48
N GLY A 119 -0.98 -6.66 9.70
CA GLY A 119 -2.13 -7.46 9.28
C GLY A 119 -2.06 -7.84 7.81
N THR A 120 -2.81 -8.83 7.32
CA THR A 120 -2.73 -9.21 5.90
C THR A 120 -3.33 -8.17 4.96
N HIS A 121 -4.34 -7.42 5.42
CA HIS A 121 -5.07 -6.43 4.64
C HIS A 121 -5.15 -5.09 5.39
N GLY A 122 -5.31 -3.98 4.67
CA GLY A 122 -5.56 -2.67 5.28
C GLY A 122 -4.35 -1.98 5.94
N LYS A 123 -3.17 -2.63 6.01
CA LYS A 123 -1.93 -2.07 6.60
C LYS A 123 -1.59 -0.69 6.06
N THR A 124 -1.41 -0.59 4.75
CA THR A 124 -0.97 0.65 4.08
C THR A 124 -1.96 1.78 4.25
N THR A 125 -3.25 1.49 4.12
CA THR A 125 -4.29 2.52 4.29
C THR A 125 -4.33 2.99 5.74
N THR A 126 -4.35 2.06 6.70
CA THR A 126 -4.39 2.37 8.14
C THR A 126 -3.14 3.13 8.59
N SER A 127 -1.94 2.70 8.19
CA SER A 127 -0.68 3.41 8.53
C SER A 127 -0.61 4.79 7.89
N SER A 128 -1.17 4.98 6.69
CA SER A 128 -1.24 6.28 6.02
C SER A 128 -2.24 7.23 6.68
N ILE A 129 -3.40 6.72 7.11
CA ILE A 129 -4.37 7.50 7.89
C ILE A 129 -3.75 7.90 9.24
N LEU A 130 -3.12 6.95 9.94
CA LEU A 130 -2.45 7.21 11.20
C LEU A 130 -1.31 8.22 11.04
N GLY A 131 -0.45 8.05 10.04
CA GLY A 131 0.62 9.00 9.73
C GLY A 131 0.07 10.40 9.41
N HIS A 132 -1.08 10.48 8.73
CA HIS A 132 -1.77 11.75 8.50
C HIS A 132 -2.27 12.36 9.82
N ILE A 133 -2.90 11.60 10.72
CA ILE A 133 -3.32 12.11 12.03
C ILE A 133 -2.10 12.59 12.83
N MET A 134 -1.07 11.75 12.93
CA MET A 134 0.13 11.94 13.74
C MET A 134 1.10 12.99 13.18
N ALA A 135 0.93 13.44 11.93
CA ALA A 135 1.69 14.57 11.39
C ALA A 135 1.50 15.86 12.24
N LYS A 136 0.39 15.97 12.98
CA LYS A 136 0.18 17.08 13.94
C LYS A 136 1.21 17.09 15.07
N GLU A 137 1.64 15.90 15.51
CA GLU A 137 2.68 15.68 16.52
C GLU A 137 4.08 15.57 15.90
N LYS A 138 4.21 15.93 14.61
CA LYS A 138 5.46 15.80 13.85
C LYS A 138 6.03 14.38 13.90
N ALA A 139 5.19 13.35 13.82
CA ALA A 139 5.67 11.99 13.67
C ALA A 139 6.33 11.77 12.31
N THR A 140 7.43 11.02 12.29
CA THR A 140 8.04 10.52 11.06
C THR A 140 7.35 9.22 10.65
N SER A 141 6.65 9.22 9.51
CA SER A 141 5.81 8.09 9.08
C SER A 141 6.40 7.40 7.85
N PHE A 142 6.71 6.11 7.96
CA PHE A 142 7.17 5.23 6.88
C PHE A 142 6.01 4.39 6.36
N LEU A 143 5.54 4.71 5.15
CA LEU A 143 4.30 4.17 4.59
C LEU A 143 4.61 3.16 3.47
N GLY A 144 3.82 2.08 3.36
CA GLY A 144 3.91 1.12 2.25
C GLY A 144 3.21 1.58 0.96
N GLY A 145 2.86 2.86 0.86
CA GLY A 145 2.21 3.47 -0.30
C GLY A 145 2.41 4.97 -0.34
N ILE A 146 2.15 5.57 -1.50
CA ILE A 146 2.28 7.03 -1.68
C ILE A 146 1.01 7.70 -1.14
N ALA A 147 1.11 8.40 -0.01
CA ALA A 147 0.00 9.17 0.53
C ALA A 147 -0.27 10.41 -0.33
N GLU A 148 -1.49 10.58 -0.81
CA GLU A 148 -1.85 11.61 -1.80
C GLU A 148 -1.68 13.03 -1.25
N ASN A 149 -1.92 13.23 0.05
CA ASN A 149 -1.72 14.51 0.73
C ASN A 149 -0.27 15.02 0.63
N TYR A 150 0.70 14.12 0.58
CA TYR A 150 2.13 14.41 0.70
C TYR A 150 2.90 14.13 -0.58
N ASN A 151 2.27 13.42 -1.53
CA ASN A 151 2.92 12.87 -2.73
C ASN A 151 4.21 12.08 -2.39
N SER A 152 4.21 11.39 -1.25
CA SER A 152 5.36 10.70 -0.70
C SER A 152 4.90 9.50 0.13
N ASN A 153 5.76 8.49 0.24
CA ASN A 153 5.67 7.38 1.18
C ASN A 153 6.42 7.64 2.49
N LEU A 154 7.01 8.83 2.64
CA LEU A 154 7.57 9.35 3.87
C LEU A 154 6.85 10.65 4.23
N ILE A 155 6.24 10.68 5.42
CA ILE A 155 5.83 11.93 6.07
C ILE A 155 6.94 12.26 7.06
N LEU A 156 7.80 13.22 6.73
CA LEU A 156 8.94 13.56 7.59
C LEU A 156 8.50 14.44 8.76
N GLY A 157 8.94 14.09 9.97
CA GLY A 157 8.70 14.83 11.20
C GLY A 157 9.98 14.97 12.02
N GLU A 158 9.84 14.95 13.35
CA GLU A 158 10.96 14.86 14.30
C GLU A 158 11.31 13.38 14.58
N ASP A 159 12.50 13.13 15.14
CA ASP A 159 12.96 11.79 15.54
C ASP A 159 12.45 11.38 16.94
N LYS A 160 11.17 11.62 17.22
CA LYS A 160 10.53 11.29 18.51
C LYS A 160 9.44 10.25 18.41
N ILE A 161 8.68 10.29 17.32
CA ILE A 161 7.52 9.41 17.09
C ILE A 161 7.68 8.83 15.70
N ALA A 162 7.53 7.51 15.59
CA ALA A 162 7.51 6.82 14.32
C ALA A 162 6.14 6.21 14.09
N VAL A 163 5.60 6.36 12.87
CA VAL A 163 4.48 5.54 12.39
C VAL A 163 5.03 4.61 11.31
N VAL A 164 4.81 3.31 11.43
CA VAL A 164 5.33 2.33 10.48
C VAL A 164 4.27 1.35 10.04
N GLU A 165 4.33 1.00 8.75
CA GLU A 165 3.74 -0.23 8.26
C GLU A 165 4.61 -1.43 8.67
N ALA A 166 4.02 -2.39 9.38
CA ALA A 166 4.66 -3.60 9.86
C ALA A 166 4.30 -4.78 8.95
N ASP A 167 5.26 -5.15 8.10
CA ASP A 167 5.10 -6.14 7.03
C ASP A 167 5.45 -7.57 7.49
N GLU A 168 4.52 -8.49 7.31
CA GLU A 168 4.61 -9.90 7.66
C GLU A 168 5.37 -10.74 6.64
N PHE A 169 5.53 -10.31 5.38
CA PHE A 169 5.97 -11.15 4.24
C PHE A 169 7.22 -12.02 4.54
N ASP A 170 8.29 -11.47 5.11
CA ASP A 170 9.52 -12.21 5.52
C ASP A 170 9.75 -12.14 7.05
N ARG A 171 8.66 -12.22 7.83
CA ARG A 171 8.66 -11.99 9.30
C ARG A 171 9.29 -10.65 9.70
N SER A 172 9.19 -9.68 8.79
CA SER A 172 10.01 -8.47 8.80
C SER A 172 9.64 -7.54 9.95
N PHE A 173 8.37 -7.53 10.32
CA PHE A 173 7.83 -6.84 11.49
C PHE A 173 8.45 -7.25 12.84
N LEU A 174 9.11 -8.40 12.95
CA LEU A 174 9.77 -8.84 14.19
C LEU A 174 11.05 -8.06 14.49
N GLN A 175 11.53 -7.28 13.52
CA GLN A 175 12.62 -6.32 13.69
C GLN A 175 12.18 -5.01 14.34
N LEU A 176 10.87 -4.77 14.49
CA LEU A 176 10.30 -3.57 15.10
C LEU A 176 10.08 -3.77 16.60
N SER A 177 10.10 -2.70 17.38
CA SER A 177 9.76 -2.70 18.81
C SER A 177 8.66 -1.68 19.11
N PRO A 178 7.39 -1.98 18.77
CA PRO A 178 6.31 -1.02 18.88
C PRO A 178 5.92 -0.70 20.33
N ASN A 179 5.53 0.54 20.58
CA ASN A 179 4.85 0.94 21.81
C ASN A 179 3.35 0.69 21.68
N ILE A 180 2.75 1.17 20.60
CA ILE A 180 1.35 0.92 20.25
C ILE A 180 1.35 0.15 18.93
N ALA A 181 0.56 -0.90 18.82
CA ALA A 181 0.38 -1.58 17.55
C ALA A 181 -1.08 -1.87 17.24
N CYS A 182 -1.39 -2.01 15.95
CA CYS A 182 -2.66 -2.53 15.48
C CYS A 182 -2.44 -3.78 14.62
N VAL A 183 -3.29 -4.79 14.78
CA VAL A 183 -3.41 -5.93 13.85
C VAL A 183 -4.78 -5.88 13.18
N THR A 184 -4.79 -5.61 11.88
CA THR A 184 -6.03 -5.38 11.11
C THR A 184 -6.69 -6.67 10.61
N SER A 185 -5.90 -7.70 10.29
CA SER A 185 -6.37 -9.01 9.83
C SER A 185 -5.25 -10.06 9.90
N MET A 186 -5.60 -11.35 9.85
CA MET A 186 -4.66 -12.48 9.89
C MET A 186 -5.03 -13.59 8.88
N ASP A 187 -5.65 -13.23 7.76
CA ASP A 187 -6.04 -14.20 6.72
C ASP A 187 -4.82 -14.95 6.16
N ALA A 188 -5.02 -16.16 5.64
CA ALA A 188 -3.94 -16.91 5.01
C ALA A 188 -3.44 -16.17 3.75
N ASP A 189 -2.19 -15.68 3.81
CA ASP A 189 -1.48 -15.05 2.70
C ASP A 189 -0.01 -15.51 2.75
N HIS A 190 0.73 -15.35 1.65
CA HIS A 190 2.18 -15.62 1.58
C HIS A 190 2.60 -17.04 2.04
N LEU A 191 1.77 -18.04 1.73
CA LEU A 191 2.04 -19.44 2.08
C LEU A 191 3.31 -20.00 1.41
N ASP A 192 3.82 -19.35 0.38
CA ASP A 192 5.13 -19.65 -0.23
C ASP A 192 6.29 -19.43 0.74
N ILE A 193 6.13 -18.53 1.73
CA ILE A 193 7.15 -18.22 2.75
C ILE A 193 6.84 -18.95 4.06
N TYR A 194 5.58 -18.96 4.47
CA TYR A 194 5.16 -19.51 5.75
C TYR A 194 4.94 -21.03 5.72
N GLY A 195 4.74 -21.62 4.54
CA GLY A 195 4.42 -23.03 4.35
C GLY A 195 2.98 -23.37 4.77
N LYS A 196 2.64 -23.14 6.04
CA LYS A 196 1.29 -23.37 6.58
C LYS A 196 0.73 -22.13 7.28
N ALA A 197 -0.60 -22.03 7.35
CA ALA A 197 -1.30 -20.91 7.97
C ALA A 197 -0.93 -20.72 9.45
N GLU A 198 -0.69 -21.81 10.19
CA GLU A 198 -0.33 -21.76 11.62
C GLU A 198 1.00 -21.00 11.84
N ALA A 199 1.94 -21.12 10.91
CA ALA A 199 3.22 -20.41 11.01
C ALA A 199 3.07 -18.88 10.81
N LEU A 200 2.05 -18.45 10.05
CA LEU A 200 1.69 -17.04 9.92
C LEU A 200 1.04 -16.54 11.21
N GLU A 201 0.11 -17.31 11.79
CA GLU A 201 -0.50 -16.97 13.07
C GLU A 201 0.54 -16.84 14.19
N GLU A 202 1.47 -17.80 14.31
CA GLU A 202 2.58 -17.76 15.26
C GLU A 202 3.43 -16.49 15.13
N SER A 203 3.64 -16.00 13.90
CA SER A 203 4.42 -14.78 13.68
C SER A 203 3.66 -13.53 14.16
N PHE A 204 2.33 -13.48 13.98
CA PHE A 204 1.49 -12.42 14.54
C PHE A 204 1.45 -12.45 16.08
N PHE A 205 1.38 -13.64 16.70
CA PHE A 205 1.52 -13.78 18.15
C PHE A 205 2.88 -13.27 18.64
N ALA A 206 3.96 -13.62 17.94
CA ALA A 206 5.29 -13.13 18.25
C ALA A 206 5.39 -11.60 18.13
N PHE A 207 4.79 -11.00 17.09
CA PHE A 207 4.72 -9.55 16.93
C PHE A 207 3.91 -8.88 18.05
N ALA A 208 2.72 -9.40 18.37
CA ALA A 208 1.87 -8.92 19.46
C ALA A 208 2.60 -8.89 20.81
N ASN A 209 3.42 -9.92 21.09
CA ASN A 209 4.23 -9.99 22.32
C ASN A 209 5.36 -8.96 22.39
N LYS A 210 5.72 -8.30 21.28
CA LYS A 210 6.72 -7.23 21.25
C LYS A 210 6.14 -5.85 21.57
N VAL A 211 4.81 -5.73 21.66
CA VAL A 211 4.13 -4.47 21.93
C VAL A 211 4.29 -4.11 23.41
N SER A 212 4.92 -2.97 23.70
CA SER A 212 5.26 -2.59 25.07
C SER A 212 4.15 -1.86 25.85
N ASN A 213 3.16 -1.30 25.16
CA ASN A 213 2.04 -0.59 25.79
C ASN A 213 0.69 -1.19 25.41
N THR A 214 0.13 -0.83 24.25
CA THR A 214 -1.25 -1.20 23.90
C THR A 214 -1.30 -1.85 22.52
N LEU A 215 -1.93 -3.01 22.47
CA LEU A 215 -2.29 -3.68 21.22
C LEU A 215 -3.77 -3.42 20.92
N ILE A 216 -4.05 -2.96 19.70
CA ILE A 216 -5.40 -2.79 19.15
C ILE A 216 -5.63 -3.86 18.09
N VAL A 217 -6.81 -4.47 18.08
CA VAL A 217 -7.10 -5.64 17.25
C VAL A 217 -8.47 -5.53 16.61
N ALA A 218 -8.57 -5.91 15.33
CA ALA A 218 -9.87 -6.08 14.73
C ALA A 218 -10.65 -7.15 15.50
N LYS A 219 -11.93 -6.90 15.79
CA LYS A 219 -12.76 -7.87 16.51
C LYS A 219 -12.82 -9.19 15.74
N GLY A 220 -12.65 -10.31 16.46
CA GLY A 220 -12.68 -11.67 15.91
C GLY A 220 -11.30 -12.29 15.69
N LEU A 221 -10.22 -11.52 15.78
CA LEU A 221 -8.86 -12.08 15.74
C LEU A 221 -8.51 -12.79 17.06
N PRO A 222 -7.70 -13.86 17.01
CA PRO A 222 -7.29 -14.62 18.20
C PRO A 222 -6.22 -13.91 19.05
N LEU A 223 -6.22 -12.56 19.08
CA LEU A 223 -5.26 -11.74 19.81
C LEU A 223 -5.95 -10.98 20.96
N LYS A 224 -5.25 -10.80 22.08
CA LYS A 224 -5.75 -10.04 23.24
C LYS A 224 -5.31 -8.59 23.14
N GLY A 225 -6.27 -7.66 23.05
CA GLY A 225 -6.04 -6.23 22.95
C GLY A 225 -7.35 -5.45 22.96
N LEU A 226 -7.27 -4.12 22.81
CA LEU A 226 -8.47 -3.29 22.62
C LEU A 226 -9.07 -3.59 21.26
N THR A 227 -10.34 -3.97 21.25
CA THR A 227 -11.05 -4.38 20.05
C THR A 227 -11.64 -3.19 19.31
N TYR A 228 -11.75 -3.29 17.98
CA TYR A 228 -12.54 -2.34 17.20
C TYR A 228 -13.45 -3.03 16.18
N ALA A 229 -14.63 -2.44 15.94
CA ALA A 229 -15.62 -2.95 15.00
C ALA A 229 -16.58 -1.86 14.47
N ILE A 230 -17.24 -2.15 13.35
CA ILE A 230 -18.36 -1.35 12.82
C ILE A 230 -19.67 -2.04 13.19
N ASN A 231 -20.61 -1.28 13.78
CA ASN A 231 -21.96 -1.75 14.13
C ASN A 231 -22.00 -3.02 14.99
N ASP A 232 -20.95 -3.27 15.76
CA ASP A 232 -20.81 -4.41 16.66
C ASP A 232 -20.11 -3.94 17.95
N GLU A 233 -20.36 -4.61 19.07
CA GLU A 233 -19.82 -4.26 20.38
C GLU A 233 -18.30 -4.50 20.41
N ALA A 234 -17.54 -3.43 20.67
CA ALA A 234 -16.08 -3.43 20.74
C ALA A 234 -15.63 -2.22 21.59
N ASP A 235 -14.37 -2.21 22.04
CA ASP A 235 -13.82 -1.09 22.83
C ASP A 235 -13.85 0.23 22.04
N TYR A 236 -13.58 0.14 20.73
CA TYR A 236 -13.81 1.21 19.77
C TYR A 236 -14.87 0.79 18.75
N LYS A 237 -15.98 1.52 18.70
CA LYS A 237 -17.12 1.18 17.85
C LYS A 237 -17.47 2.33 16.93
N ALA A 238 -17.45 2.08 15.62
CA ALA A 238 -18.08 2.98 14.65
C ALA A 238 -19.55 2.59 14.46
N PHE A 239 -20.45 3.55 14.51
CA PHE A 239 -21.89 3.33 14.38
C PHE A 239 -22.59 4.51 13.67
N ASN A 240 -23.89 4.35 13.38
CA ASN A 240 -24.67 5.33 12.60
C ASN A 240 -24.07 5.66 11.21
N LEU A 241 -23.44 4.66 10.58
CA LEU A 241 -22.83 4.82 9.25
C LEU A 241 -23.89 5.21 8.22
N LYS A 242 -23.65 6.31 7.52
CA LYS A 242 -24.42 6.75 6.35
C LYS A 242 -23.49 7.31 5.28
N ILE A 243 -23.95 7.31 4.04
CA ILE A 243 -23.26 7.94 2.91
C ILE A 243 -24.07 9.18 2.53
N ASP A 244 -23.43 10.34 2.51
CA ASP A 244 -24.00 11.58 1.99
C ASP A 244 -23.07 12.16 0.93
N LYS A 245 -23.58 12.36 -0.29
CA LYS A 245 -22.82 12.90 -1.44
C LYS A 245 -21.46 12.20 -1.68
N GLY A 246 -21.41 10.89 -1.49
CA GLY A 246 -20.20 10.09 -1.66
C GLY A 246 -19.17 10.22 -0.53
N ILE A 247 -19.59 10.70 0.64
CA ILE A 247 -18.79 10.86 1.85
C ILE A 247 -19.39 9.95 2.93
N TYR A 248 -18.54 9.20 3.63
CA TYR A 248 -18.95 8.46 4.82
C TYR A 248 -19.12 9.41 6.00
N ILE A 249 -20.26 9.31 6.69
CA ILE A 249 -20.52 9.98 7.95
C ILE A 249 -20.85 8.92 9.00
N PHE A 250 -20.16 8.94 10.13
CA PHE A 250 -20.36 7.99 11.23
C PHE A 250 -19.99 8.59 12.59
N ASP A 251 -20.47 7.95 13.65
CA ASP A 251 -20.13 8.26 15.03
C ASP A 251 -19.13 7.23 15.56
N VAL A 252 -18.31 7.60 16.54
CA VAL A 252 -17.35 6.70 17.20
C VAL A 252 -17.54 6.76 18.70
N GLN A 253 -17.74 5.59 19.29
CA GLN A 253 -17.64 5.35 20.73
C GLN A 253 -16.24 4.84 21.04
N THR A 254 -15.59 5.41 22.05
CA THR A 254 -14.32 4.98 22.63
C THR A 254 -14.55 4.40 24.02
N PRO A 255 -13.53 3.81 24.68
CA PRO A 255 -13.67 3.30 26.04
C PRO A 255 -14.08 4.37 27.08
N SER A 256 -13.83 5.64 26.77
CA SER A 256 -14.00 6.76 27.72
C SER A 256 -14.96 7.85 27.25
N SER A 257 -15.33 7.88 25.96
CA SER A 257 -16.09 9.00 25.38
C SER A 257 -16.75 8.64 24.05
N GLU A 258 -17.48 9.60 23.48
CA GLU A 258 -18.13 9.47 22.17
C GLU A 258 -17.89 10.74 21.35
N ILE A 259 -17.69 10.58 20.04
CA ILE A 259 -17.62 11.68 19.08
C ILE A 259 -18.54 11.42 17.89
N LYS A 260 -19.30 12.45 17.50
CA LYS A 260 -20.31 12.36 16.45
C LYS A 260 -19.87 12.98 15.13
N ASN A 261 -20.50 12.53 14.05
CA ASN A 261 -20.39 13.11 12.71
C ASN A 261 -18.94 13.20 12.20
N ILE A 262 -18.18 12.11 12.30
CA ILE A 262 -16.89 11.99 11.61
C ILE A 262 -17.17 11.88 10.11
N GLU A 263 -16.54 12.76 9.33
CA GLU A 263 -16.56 12.72 7.87
C GLU A 263 -15.31 12.00 7.36
N PHE A 264 -15.49 11.09 6.41
CA PHE A 264 -14.40 10.35 5.82
C PHE A 264 -14.62 10.12 4.32
N HIS A 265 -13.65 10.53 3.51
CA HIS A 265 -13.80 10.62 2.06
C HIS A 265 -13.42 9.36 1.30
N LEU A 266 -12.80 8.37 1.95
CA LEU A 266 -12.49 7.11 1.27
C LEU A 266 -13.71 6.17 1.27
N PRO A 267 -14.03 5.58 0.12
CA PRO A 267 -15.16 4.67 -0.01
C PRO A 267 -14.87 3.29 0.56
N GLY A 268 -15.95 2.53 0.80
CA GLY A 268 -15.91 1.19 1.37
C GLY A 268 -15.88 1.14 2.90
N LYS A 269 -16.74 0.29 3.48
CA LYS A 269 -16.74 -0.01 4.94
C LYS A 269 -15.39 -0.51 5.46
N HIS A 270 -14.61 -1.19 4.62
CA HIS A 270 -13.26 -1.62 4.99
C HIS A 270 -12.34 -0.42 5.25
N ASN A 271 -12.51 0.70 4.54
CA ASN A 271 -11.76 1.93 4.82
C ASN A 271 -12.29 2.66 6.07
N VAL A 272 -13.57 2.53 6.41
CA VAL A 272 -14.08 2.96 7.72
C VAL A 272 -13.46 2.13 8.85
N MET A 273 -13.27 0.81 8.67
CA MET A 273 -12.53 -0.03 9.63
C MET A 273 -11.08 0.44 9.77
N ASN A 274 -10.39 0.72 8.66
CA ASN A 274 -9.02 1.25 8.66
C ASN A 274 -8.94 2.61 9.37
N ALA A 275 -9.92 3.49 9.15
CA ALA A 275 -10.02 4.77 9.84
C ALA A 275 -10.25 4.61 11.34
N LEU A 276 -11.11 3.67 11.75
CA LEU A 276 -11.37 3.37 13.16
C LEU A 276 -10.14 2.78 13.87
N ALA A 277 -9.38 1.92 13.19
CA ALA A 277 -8.11 1.40 13.70
C ALA A 277 -7.09 2.53 13.95
N ALA A 278 -6.89 3.41 12.96
CA ALA A 278 -6.00 4.57 13.09
C ALA A 278 -6.51 5.57 14.15
N PHE A 279 -7.83 5.76 14.26
CA PHE A 279 -8.47 6.56 15.30
C PHE A 279 -8.13 6.02 16.68
N ALA A 280 -8.33 4.71 16.91
CA ALA A 280 -8.06 4.07 18.19
C ALA A 280 -6.58 4.20 18.58
N MET A 281 -5.66 3.98 17.63
CA MET A 281 -4.22 4.16 17.89
C MET A 281 -3.86 5.60 18.29
N ALA A 282 -4.44 6.59 17.61
CA ALA A 282 -4.19 8.00 17.90
C ALA A 282 -4.83 8.44 19.23
N ASP A 283 -6.02 7.94 19.57
CA ASP A 283 -6.68 8.19 20.85
C ASP A 283 -5.87 7.58 22.02
N VAL A 284 -5.44 6.32 21.89
CA VAL A 284 -4.57 5.65 22.89
C VAL A 284 -3.25 6.39 23.08
N TYR A 285 -2.69 6.97 22.01
CA TYR A 285 -1.51 7.84 22.12
C TYR A 285 -1.79 9.14 22.90
N GLY A 286 -3.03 9.63 22.87
CA GLY A 286 -3.48 10.84 23.57
C GLY A 286 -3.86 12.01 22.65
N ILE A 287 -4.08 11.78 21.35
CA ILE A 287 -4.60 12.82 20.44
C ILE A 287 -6.07 13.07 20.75
N SER A 288 -6.48 14.32 20.92
CA SER A 288 -7.88 14.64 21.20
C SER A 288 -8.81 14.22 20.05
N LEU A 289 -9.99 13.69 20.39
CA LEU A 289 -10.93 13.17 19.38
C LEU A 289 -11.30 14.21 18.32
N GLN A 290 -11.39 15.49 18.69
CA GLN A 290 -11.67 16.57 17.76
C GLN A 290 -10.54 16.77 16.73
N VAL A 291 -9.28 16.62 17.13
CA VAL A 291 -8.15 16.64 16.20
C VAL A 291 -8.21 15.43 15.29
N ILE A 292 -8.46 14.23 15.82
CA ILE A 292 -8.58 13.01 15.01
C ILE A 292 -9.68 13.17 13.95
N LYS A 293 -10.89 13.60 14.36
CA LYS A 293 -12.02 13.89 13.47
C LYS A 293 -11.64 14.87 12.34
N ASN A 294 -10.99 15.98 12.68
CA ASN A 294 -10.58 16.99 11.69
C ASN A 294 -9.51 16.47 10.73
N ARG A 295 -8.62 15.57 11.18
CA ARG A 295 -7.59 14.97 10.32
C ARG A 295 -8.18 13.92 9.39
N LEU A 296 -9.12 13.11 9.86
CA LEU A 296 -9.81 12.11 9.04
C LEU A 296 -10.53 12.75 7.84
N SER A 297 -11.20 13.89 8.03
CA SER A 297 -11.88 14.58 6.92
C SER A 297 -10.92 15.17 5.88
N THR A 298 -9.65 15.42 6.23
CA THR A 298 -8.65 15.96 5.29
C THR A 298 -7.79 14.91 4.60
N PHE A 299 -7.94 13.62 4.94
CA PHE A 299 -7.18 12.55 4.31
C PHE A 299 -7.66 12.32 2.87
N LYS A 300 -6.75 12.42 1.91
CA LYS A 300 -7.03 12.28 0.47
C LYS A 300 -6.91 10.83 -0.02
N GLY A 301 -6.28 9.96 0.76
CA GLY A 301 -6.05 8.57 0.40
C GLY A 301 -4.61 8.22 0.08
N VAL A 302 -4.46 7.00 -0.42
CA VAL A 302 -3.19 6.44 -0.88
C VAL A 302 -3.33 6.19 -2.38
N LYS A 303 -2.32 6.58 -3.16
CA LYS A 303 -2.36 6.36 -4.61
C LYS A 303 -2.61 4.88 -4.90
N ARG A 304 -3.54 4.62 -5.82
CA ARG A 304 -3.96 3.29 -6.26
C ARG A 304 -4.71 2.49 -5.18
N ARG A 305 -5.29 3.14 -4.17
CA ARG A 305 -6.24 2.52 -3.23
C ARG A 305 -7.55 3.31 -3.34
N PHE A 306 -8.34 2.97 -4.35
CA PHE A 306 -9.53 3.67 -4.80
C PHE A 306 -9.25 5.14 -5.16
N SER A 307 -8.22 5.38 -5.96
CA SER A 307 -7.85 6.75 -6.36
C SER A 307 -8.75 7.24 -7.49
N TYR A 308 -9.54 8.28 -7.22
CA TYR A 308 -10.24 9.03 -8.26
C TYR A 308 -9.23 9.77 -9.16
N LYS A 309 -9.23 9.43 -10.45
CA LYS A 309 -8.44 10.13 -11.48
C LYS A 309 -9.27 11.16 -12.24
N ILE A 310 -10.54 10.84 -12.43
CA ILE A 310 -11.57 11.74 -12.95
C ILE A 310 -12.80 11.52 -12.07
N LYS A 311 -13.39 12.60 -11.58
CA LYS A 311 -14.64 12.58 -10.83
C LYS A 311 -15.46 13.80 -11.24
N THR A 312 -16.28 13.63 -12.28
CA THR A 312 -17.28 14.61 -12.71
C THR A 312 -18.68 14.01 -12.56
N ASP A 313 -19.71 14.82 -12.76
CA ASP A 313 -21.10 14.35 -12.70
C ASP A 313 -21.42 13.36 -13.83
N ASP A 314 -20.68 13.40 -14.94
CA ASP A 314 -20.93 12.60 -16.14
C ASP A 314 -19.96 11.41 -16.31
N PHE A 315 -18.80 11.42 -15.65
CA PHE A 315 -17.80 10.37 -15.81
C PHE A 315 -16.90 10.24 -14.59
N VAL A 316 -16.63 8.99 -14.20
CA VAL A 316 -15.76 8.66 -13.08
C VAL A 316 -14.74 7.63 -13.52
N LEU A 317 -13.46 7.93 -13.29
CA LEU A 317 -12.34 7.01 -13.51
C LEU A 317 -11.64 6.73 -12.18
N ILE A 318 -11.61 5.47 -11.78
CA ILE A 318 -10.99 4.98 -10.55
C ILE A 318 -9.80 4.09 -10.90
N ASP A 319 -8.71 4.25 -10.15
CA ASP A 319 -7.49 3.41 -10.20
C ASP A 319 -7.32 2.70 -8.87
N ASP A 320 -7.21 1.37 -8.92
CA ASP A 320 -6.96 0.55 -7.74
C ASP A 320 -5.90 -0.53 -8.01
N TYR A 321 -5.11 -0.81 -6.97
CA TYR A 321 -4.07 -1.81 -6.95
C TYR A 321 -4.61 -3.24 -6.79
N ALA A 322 -5.90 -3.40 -6.51
CA ALA A 322 -6.57 -4.67 -6.32
C ALA A 322 -6.20 -5.68 -7.41
N HIS A 323 -5.65 -6.80 -6.98
CA HIS A 323 -5.15 -7.86 -7.85
C HIS A 323 -5.40 -9.25 -7.29
N HIS A 324 -6.00 -9.36 -6.10
CA HIS A 324 -6.55 -10.57 -5.52
C HIS A 324 -8.10 -10.55 -5.60
N PRO A 325 -8.80 -11.69 -5.74
CA PRO A 325 -10.27 -11.71 -5.81
C PRO A 325 -10.97 -11.01 -4.64
N THR A 326 -10.48 -11.20 -3.41
CA THR A 326 -11.01 -10.50 -2.21
C THR A 326 -10.94 -8.97 -2.36
N GLU A 327 -9.82 -8.45 -2.88
CA GLU A 327 -9.63 -7.01 -3.07
C GLU A 327 -10.54 -6.49 -4.19
N ILE A 328 -10.69 -7.24 -5.29
CA ILE A 328 -11.59 -6.88 -6.41
C ILE A 328 -13.04 -6.79 -5.90
N ASN A 329 -13.48 -7.76 -5.09
CA ASN A 329 -14.79 -7.72 -4.45
C ASN A 329 -14.94 -6.50 -3.53
N ALA A 330 -13.91 -6.13 -2.78
CA ALA A 330 -13.94 -4.95 -1.92
C ALA A 330 -14.09 -3.65 -2.75
N VAL A 331 -13.41 -3.55 -3.89
CA VAL A 331 -13.56 -2.41 -4.82
C VAL A 331 -14.96 -2.39 -5.42
N GLU A 332 -15.45 -3.52 -5.93
CA GLU A 332 -16.80 -3.63 -6.51
C GLU A 332 -17.88 -3.19 -5.52
N ASN A 333 -17.86 -3.74 -4.30
CA ASN A 333 -18.77 -3.34 -3.23
C ASN A 333 -18.69 -1.83 -2.95
N SER A 334 -17.48 -1.26 -2.92
CA SER A 334 -17.28 0.18 -2.65
C SER A 334 -17.81 1.06 -3.78
N VAL A 335 -17.69 0.61 -5.04
CA VAL A 335 -18.29 1.30 -6.18
C VAL A 335 -19.81 1.23 -6.11
N ARG A 336 -20.41 0.07 -5.81
CA ARG A 336 -21.86 -0.08 -5.68
C ARG A 336 -22.43 0.72 -4.50
N GLU A 337 -21.71 0.83 -3.39
CA GLU A 337 -22.09 1.67 -2.26
C GLU A 337 -22.13 3.16 -2.66
N MET A 338 -21.17 3.61 -3.48
CA MET A 338 -21.06 5.01 -3.89
C MET A 338 -21.93 5.37 -5.10
N TYR A 339 -22.17 4.43 -5.99
CA TYR A 339 -22.87 4.60 -7.26
C TYR A 339 -23.88 3.46 -7.48
N PRO A 340 -24.93 3.36 -6.65
CA PRO A 340 -25.81 2.19 -6.60
C PRO A 340 -26.60 1.93 -7.89
N ASN A 341 -26.81 2.96 -8.71
CA ASN A 341 -27.65 2.90 -9.91
C ASN A 341 -26.85 3.07 -11.21
N GLU A 342 -25.53 3.16 -11.15
CA GLU A 342 -24.69 3.45 -12.31
C GLU A 342 -24.06 2.17 -12.86
N LYS A 343 -23.88 2.12 -14.18
CA LYS A 343 -23.13 1.05 -14.84
C LYS A 343 -21.63 1.20 -14.61
N VAL A 344 -20.97 0.08 -14.36
CA VAL A 344 -19.54 0.00 -14.04
C VAL A 344 -18.81 -0.90 -15.04
N LEU A 345 -17.87 -0.30 -15.76
CA LEU A 345 -16.88 -0.99 -16.57
C LEU A 345 -15.64 -1.27 -15.70
N VAL A 346 -15.27 -2.54 -15.58
CA VAL A 346 -13.96 -2.92 -15.01
C VAL A 346 -12.96 -3.20 -16.13
N VAL A 347 -11.77 -2.61 -16.02
CA VAL A 347 -10.61 -2.96 -16.83
C VAL A 347 -9.59 -3.61 -15.93
N PHE A 348 -9.39 -4.92 -16.08
CA PHE A 348 -8.53 -5.70 -15.19
C PHE A 348 -7.29 -6.20 -15.93
N GLN A 349 -6.14 -6.02 -15.31
CA GLN A 349 -4.88 -6.66 -15.70
C GLN A 349 -4.51 -7.71 -14.65
N PRO A 350 -4.61 -9.01 -14.95
CA PRO A 350 -4.15 -10.06 -14.06
C PRO A 350 -2.64 -9.92 -13.79
N HIS A 351 -2.19 -10.30 -12.59
CA HIS A 351 -0.79 -10.18 -12.17
C HIS A 351 -0.26 -11.54 -11.69
N LEU A 352 0.83 -12.02 -12.31
CA LEU A 352 1.40 -13.39 -12.22
C LEU A 352 0.53 -14.47 -12.88
N PHE A 353 1.20 -15.43 -13.50
CA PHE A 353 0.54 -16.62 -14.07
C PHE A 353 0.13 -17.58 -12.95
N SER A 354 1.00 -17.81 -11.97
CA SER A 354 0.72 -18.66 -10.81
C SER A 354 -0.58 -18.26 -10.11
N ARG A 355 -0.70 -16.98 -9.72
CA ARG A 355 -1.90 -16.43 -9.10
C ARG A 355 -3.15 -16.58 -9.96
N THR A 356 -3.03 -16.35 -11.27
CA THR A 356 -4.16 -16.52 -12.19
C THR A 356 -4.60 -17.98 -12.23
N GLN A 357 -3.66 -18.92 -12.22
CA GLN A 357 -3.94 -20.36 -12.16
C GLN A 357 -4.63 -20.76 -10.85
N ASP A 358 -4.10 -20.30 -9.72
CA ASP A 358 -4.57 -20.67 -8.38
C ASP A 358 -5.99 -20.16 -8.10
N PHE A 359 -6.32 -18.95 -8.59
CA PHE A 359 -7.55 -18.24 -8.25
C PHE A 359 -8.48 -18.00 -9.44
N VAL A 360 -8.36 -18.75 -10.55
CA VAL A 360 -9.12 -18.48 -11.78
C VAL A 360 -10.64 -18.42 -11.56
N GLU A 361 -11.19 -19.35 -10.78
CA GLU A 361 -12.63 -19.42 -10.51
C GLU A 361 -13.08 -18.26 -9.59
N ASP A 362 -12.21 -17.82 -8.68
CA ASP A 362 -12.48 -16.70 -7.78
C ASP A 362 -12.42 -15.36 -8.51
N PHE A 363 -11.43 -15.19 -9.40
CA PHE A 363 -11.38 -14.04 -10.30
C PHE A 363 -12.61 -13.98 -11.20
N ALA A 364 -13.00 -15.11 -11.79
CA ALA A 364 -14.17 -15.17 -12.66
C ALA A 364 -15.44 -14.71 -11.92
N ARG A 365 -15.65 -15.23 -10.69
CA ARG A 365 -16.78 -14.82 -9.84
C ARG A 365 -16.74 -13.35 -9.43
N ALA A 366 -15.57 -12.82 -9.08
CA ALA A 366 -15.42 -11.43 -8.67
C ALA A 366 -15.66 -10.46 -9.84
N LEU A 367 -15.09 -10.76 -11.01
CA LEU A 367 -15.22 -9.92 -12.21
C LEU A 367 -16.62 -9.96 -12.82
N SER A 368 -17.35 -11.07 -12.67
CA SER A 368 -18.75 -11.19 -13.11
C SER A 368 -19.74 -10.26 -12.40
N LYS A 369 -19.33 -9.55 -11.35
CA LYS A 369 -20.19 -8.60 -10.61
C LYS A 369 -20.26 -7.20 -11.24
N PHE A 370 -19.31 -6.88 -12.12
CA PHE A 370 -19.31 -5.64 -12.87
C PHE A 370 -20.24 -5.71 -14.08
N ASP A 371 -20.68 -4.57 -14.60
CA ASP A 371 -21.65 -4.51 -15.70
C ASP A 371 -21.00 -4.66 -17.08
N GLU A 372 -19.70 -4.40 -17.18
CA GLU A 372 -18.89 -4.60 -18.38
C GLU A 372 -17.46 -4.98 -17.97
N VAL A 373 -16.83 -5.93 -18.67
CA VAL A 373 -15.46 -6.41 -18.34
C VAL A 373 -14.52 -6.31 -19.53
N LEU A 374 -13.39 -5.62 -19.34
CA LEU A 374 -12.24 -5.65 -20.25
C LEU A 374 -11.05 -6.33 -19.58
N LEU A 375 -10.50 -7.35 -20.22
CA LEU A 375 -9.28 -8.02 -19.77
C LEU A 375 -8.08 -7.64 -20.62
N LEU A 376 -7.01 -7.21 -19.94
CA LEU A 376 -5.67 -7.11 -20.51
C LEU A 376 -4.93 -8.45 -20.36
N ASP A 377 -3.85 -8.62 -21.14
CA ASP A 377 -2.92 -9.74 -20.96
C ASP A 377 -2.35 -9.78 -19.53
N ILE A 378 -2.06 -10.98 -19.06
CA ILE A 378 -1.44 -11.23 -17.75
C ILE A 378 -0.10 -10.48 -17.69
N TYR A 379 0.07 -9.64 -16.67
CA TYR A 379 1.36 -9.04 -16.36
C TYR A 379 2.24 -10.08 -15.63
N PRO A 380 3.34 -10.54 -16.24
CA PRO A 380 4.12 -11.66 -15.72
C PRO A 380 4.94 -11.30 -14.49
N ALA A 381 5.25 -10.02 -14.30
CA ALA A 381 6.28 -9.52 -13.38
C ALA A 381 7.61 -10.28 -13.53
N ARG A 382 7.81 -11.32 -12.71
CA ARG A 382 9.05 -12.13 -12.65
C ARG A 382 8.89 -13.54 -13.24
N GLU A 383 7.68 -13.95 -13.60
CA GLU A 383 7.37 -15.33 -14.00
C GLU A 383 7.54 -15.56 -15.50
N LEU A 384 7.88 -16.80 -15.85
CA LEU A 384 7.74 -17.29 -17.22
C LEU A 384 6.28 -17.72 -17.45
N PRO A 385 5.77 -17.62 -18.69
CA PRO A 385 4.43 -18.10 -19.02
C PRO A 385 4.18 -19.55 -18.61
N ILE A 386 3.03 -19.81 -17.99
CA ILE A 386 2.55 -21.16 -17.68
C ILE A 386 1.64 -21.62 -18.81
N LYS A 387 1.92 -22.79 -19.38
CA LYS A 387 1.16 -23.32 -20.53
C LYS A 387 -0.34 -23.44 -20.18
N GLY A 388 -1.19 -22.79 -20.98
CA GLY A 388 -2.64 -22.81 -20.82
C GLY A 388 -3.19 -21.77 -19.84
N VAL A 389 -2.34 -21.01 -19.14
CA VAL A 389 -2.76 -19.94 -18.23
C VAL A 389 -2.65 -18.61 -18.98
N THR A 390 -3.78 -18.14 -19.50
CA THR A 390 -3.86 -16.86 -20.23
C THR A 390 -5.07 -16.03 -19.77
N SER A 391 -5.10 -14.75 -20.14
CA SER A 391 -6.26 -13.90 -19.86
C SER A 391 -7.50 -14.35 -20.64
N GLU A 392 -7.35 -14.96 -21.81
CA GLU A 392 -8.45 -15.59 -22.55
C GLU A 392 -9.05 -16.76 -21.77
N TRP A 393 -8.20 -17.60 -21.17
CA TRP A 393 -8.67 -18.69 -20.31
C TRP A 393 -9.50 -18.17 -19.12
N LEU A 394 -9.06 -17.07 -18.50
CA LEU A 394 -9.85 -16.39 -17.48
C LEU A 394 -11.14 -15.79 -18.06
N LEU A 395 -11.09 -15.15 -19.24
CA LEU A 395 -12.24 -14.56 -19.90
C LEU A 395 -13.34 -15.60 -20.13
N ASP A 396 -12.98 -16.80 -20.58
CA ASP A 396 -13.92 -17.90 -20.84
C ASP A 396 -14.67 -18.34 -19.56
N LYS A 397 -14.03 -18.20 -18.40
CA LYS A 397 -14.61 -18.54 -17.09
C LYS A 397 -15.56 -17.48 -16.54
N ILE A 398 -15.41 -16.22 -16.94
CA ILE A 398 -16.28 -15.12 -16.48
C ILE A 398 -17.69 -15.33 -17.03
N SER A 399 -18.70 -15.50 -16.18
CA SER A 399 -20.08 -15.60 -16.61
C SER A 399 -20.69 -14.19 -16.71
N HIS A 400 -20.46 -13.51 -17.83
CA HIS A 400 -20.98 -12.17 -18.10
C HIS A 400 -21.16 -11.97 -19.62
N PRO A 401 -22.27 -11.37 -20.11
CA PRO A 401 -22.49 -11.15 -21.55
C PRO A 401 -21.56 -10.07 -22.13
N GLU A 402 -21.36 -8.96 -21.41
CA GLU A 402 -20.50 -7.86 -21.83
C GLU A 402 -19.08 -8.06 -21.31
N LYS A 403 -18.31 -8.94 -21.96
CA LYS A 403 -16.90 -9.20 -21.63
C LYS A 403 -16.06 -9.31 -22.89
N LYS A 404 -14.85 -8.75 -22.90
CA LYS A 404 -13.90 -8.94 -24.02
C LYS A 404 -12.44 -8.78 -23.61
N MET A 405 -11.55 -9.37 -24.42
CA MET A 405 -10.13 -9.02 -24.41
C MET A 405 -9.92 -7.60 -24.95
N THR A 406 -8.96 -6.88 -24.38
CA THR A 406 -8.45 -5.61 -24.90
C THR A 406 -6.92 -5.58 -24.85
N GLN A 407 -6.34 -4.61 -25.55
CA GLN A 407 -4.90 -4.33 -25.52
C GLN A 407 -4.66 -2.90 -25.05
N LYS A 408 -3.46 -2.64 -24.52
CA LYS A 408 -3.09 -1.32 -23.98
C LYS A 408 -3.29 -0.16 -24.97
N ASN A 409 -3.14 -0.42 -26.26
CA ASN A 409 -3.34 0.59 -27.30
C ASN A 409 -4.82 0.83 -27.64
N ASN A 410 -5.71 -0.12 -27.35
CA ASN A 410 -7.15 -0.04 -27.62
C ASN A 410 -7.96 0.42 -26.42
N ILE A 411 -7.40 0.37 -25.20
CA ILE A 411 -8.10 0.65 -23.94
C ILE A 411 -8.90 1.96 -23.95
N ILE A 412 -8.34 3.06 -24.50
CA ILE A 412 -9.01 4.37 -24.54
C ILE A 412 -10.23 4.30 -25.45
N LYS A 413 -10.09 3.65 -26.62
CA LYS A 413 -11.19 3.47 -27.56
C LYS A 413 -12.28 2.60 -26.96
N ASP A 414 -11.90 1.52 -26.28
CA ASP A 414 -12.86 0.60 -25.66
C ASP A 414 -13.61 1.25 -24.50
N ILE A 415 -12.92 2.05 -23.67
CA ILE A 415 -13.56 2.85 -22.62
C ILE A 415 -14.55 3.84 -23.22
N LYS A 416 -14.18 4.56 -24.29
CA LYS A 416 -15.08 5.53 -24.95
C LYS A 416 -16.31 4.89 -25.61
N ASN A 417 -16.21 3.62 -26.00
CA ASN A 417 -17.32 2.89 -26.60
C ASN A 417 -18.25 2.25 -25.56
N SER A 418 -17.86 2.25 -24.28
CA SER A 418 -18.67 1.73 -23.19
C SER A 418 -19.83 2.68 -22.87
N SER A 419 -20.95 2.11 -22.42
CA SER A 419 -22.08 2.88 -21.90
C SER A 419 -21.92 3.24 -20.41
N SER A 420 -20.85 2.76 -19.79
CA SER A 420 -20.62 2.88 -18.36
C SER A 420 -20.10 4.26 -17.98
N LYS A 421 -20.80 4.90 -17.04
CA LYS A 421 -20.37 6.16 -16.41
C LYS A 421 -19.15 5.98 -15.53
N ILE A 422 -19.06 4.83 -14.86
CA ILE A 422 -17.99 4.51 -13.93
C ILE A 422 -17.03 3.53 -14.60
N VAL A 423 -15.75 3.87 -14.62
CA VAL A 423 -14.68 3.01 -15.11
C VAL A 423 -13.69 2.76 -13.98
N VAL A 424 -13.39 1.49 -13.74
CA VAL A 424 -12.47 1.05 -12.70
C VAL A 424 -11.32 0.30 -13.35
N MET A 425 -10.09 0.83 -13.23
CA MET A 425 -8.88 0.17 -13.71
C MET A 425 -8.18 -0.53 -12.54
N LEU A 426 -8.07 -1.86 -12.64
CA LEU A 426 -7.62 -2.74 -11.56
C LEU A 426 -6.35 -3.51 -11.95
N GLY A 427 -5.37 -3.57 -11.04
CA GLY A 427 -4.26 -4.51 -11.11
C GLY A 427 -2.94 -3.98 -10.56
N ALA A 428 -2.02 -4.86 -10.20
CA ALA A 428 -0.72 -4.49 -9.62
C ALA A 428 0.39 -4.21 -10.64
N GLY A 429 0.15 -4.52 -11.92
CA GLY A 429 1.12 -4.40 -13.00
C GLY A 429 1.26 -2.99 -13.57
N ASP A 430 1.68 -2.93 -14.84
CA ASP A 430 1.90 -1.67 -15.55
C ASP A 430 0.62 -0.94 -15.99
N ILE A 431 -0.56 -1.51 -15.72
CA ILE A 431 -1.84 -0.78 -15.79
C ILE A 431 -1.82 0.50 -14.94
N GLY A 432 -1.07 0.52 -13.84
CA GLY A 432 -0.86 1.70 -13.01
C GLY A 432 -0.02 2.81 -13.64
N VAL A 433 0.73 2.51 -14.71
CA VAL A 433 1.39 3.53 -15.54
C VAL A 433 0.44 3.98 -16.64
N LEU A 434 -0.30 3.04 -17.23
CA LEU A 434 -1.27 3.27 -18.30
C LEU A 434 -2.38 4.24 -17.88
N ILE A 435 -2.82 4.19 -16.62
CA ILE A 435 -3.86 5.08 -16.07
C ILE A 435 -3.58 6.57 -16.32
N ASN A 436 -2.32 7.02 -16.25
CA ASN A 436 -1.98 8.42 -16.45
C ASN A 436 -2.22 8.84 -17.91
N LYS A 437 -1.87 7.96 -18.85
CA LYS A 437 -2.14 8.18 -20.29
C LYS A 437 -3.64 8.18 -20.55
N VAL A 438 -4.38 7.21 -20.00
CA VAL A 438 -5.85 7.12 -20.12
C VAL A 438 -6.51 8.38 -19.59
N THR A 439 -6.17 8.80 -18.37
CA THR A 439 -6.70 10.01 -17.72
C THR A 439 -6.48 11.24 -18.60
N LYS A 440 -5.26 11.45 -19.10
CA LYS A 440 -4.92 12.60 -19.95
C LYS A 440 -5.73 12.62 -21.26
N GLU A 441 -5.89 11.49 -21.93
CA GLU A 441 -6.61 11.43 -23.20
C GLU A 441 -8.12 11.55 -23.03
N LEU A 442 -8.69 11.02 -21.96
CA LEU A 442 -10.11 11.18 -21.65
C LEU A 442 -10.45 12.64 -21.31
N LEU A 443 -9.61 13.34 -20.54
CA LEU A 443 -9.80 14.76 -20.21
C LEU A 443 -9.62 15.71 -21.41
N LYS A 444 -8.75 15.37 -22.38
CA LYS A 444 -8.62 16.15 -23.62
C LYS A 444 -9.92 16.17 -24.42
N THR A 445 -10.62 15.05 -24.46
CA THR A 445 -11.80 14.87 -25.32
C THR A 445 -12.95 15.75 -24.82
N THR A 446 -13.09 15.91 -23.50
CA THR A 446 -14.10 16.77 -22.86
C THR A 446 -13.88 18.27 -23.12
N ALA A 447 -12.66 18.70 -23.47
CA ALA A 447 -12.36 20.10 -23.73
C ALA A 447 -12.68 20.57 -25.17
N TYR A 448 -12.97 19.66 -26.09
CA TYR A 448 -13.32 19.98 -27.49
C TYR A 448 -14.82 19.82 -27.79
N GLU A 449 -15.62 19.44 -26.79
CA GLU A 449 -17.09 19.26 -26.92
C GLU A 449 -17.89 20.37 -26.21
N VAL A 450 -17.23 21.47 -25.80
CA VAL A 450 -17.86 22.68 -25.20
C VAL A 450 -17.82 23.85 -26.18
#